data_AF-A0A924JV49-F1
#
_entry.id   AF-A0A924JV49-F1
#
_cell.length_a   1.000
_cell.length_b   1.000
_cell.length_c   1.000
_cell.angle_alpha   90.00
_cell.angle_beta   90.00
_cell.angle_gamma   90.00
#
_symmetry.space_group_name_H-M   'P 1'
#
loop_
_entity.id
_entity.type
_entity.pdbx_description
1 polymer ?
#
loop_
_entity_poly.entity_id
_entity_poly.type
_entity_poly.pdbx_seq_one_letter_code
_entity_poly.pdbx_strand_id
1 'polypeptide(L)'
;MSWRKRAERLRATAAPLLTGPIFLEGDAEELLELLRAGAFASEIAVTSSESAGVSSENPASIVILAIESDGRRSSIRKASKMLDAIKREVAPDAIRIVVVQSGRSRIAPARLQRLLANEILFEVTMAIPALRKRASWRSFRERVGLATLDAAGLQILRFG
;
A
#
# COMPACT_ATOMS: atom_id res chain seq x y z
N MET A 1 -16.10 15.24 26.01
CA MET A 1 -15.00 15.58 25.06
C MET A 1 -15.64 16.10 23.77
N SER A 2 -15.34 17.34 23.34
CA SER A 2 -16.03 17.99 22.20
C SER A 2 -15.64 17.37 20.84
N TRP A 3 -16.61 17.25 19.93
CA TRP A 3 -16.44 16.72 18.57
C TRP A 3 -15.35 17.46 17.78
N ARG A 4 -15.17 18.77 18.00
CA ARG A 4 -14.10 19.58 17.40
C ARG A 4 -12.70 19.08 17.77
N LYS A 5 -12.43 18.85 19.07
CA LYS A 5 -11.15 18.29 19.56
C LYS A 5 -10.86 16.90 19.01
N ARG A 6 -11.91 16.10 18.76
CA ARG A 6 -11.78 14.78 18.12
C ARG A 6 -11.42 14.94 16.65
N ALA A 7 -12.12 15.77 15.89
CA ALA A 7 -11.83 16.02 14.47
C ALA A 7 -10.43 16.59 14.25
N GLU A 8 -9.98 17.46 15.15
CA GLU A 8 -8.64 18.07 15.12
C GLU A 8 -7.53 17.04 15.39
N ARG A 9 -7.69 16.18 16.40
CA ARG A 9 -6.79 15.03 16.61
C ARG A 9 -6.77 14.09 15.40
N LEU A 10 -7.93 13.79 14.81
CA LEU A 10 -8.00 12.89 13.66
C LEU A 10 -7.29 13.48 12.44
N ARG A 11 -7.39 14.79 12.21
CA ARG A 11 -6.62 15.48 11.16
C ARG A 11 -5.14 15.48 11.46
N ALA A 12 -4.73 15.74 12.71
CA ALA A 12 -3.33 15.71 13.11
C ALA A 12 -2.70 14.32 12.96
N THR A 13 -3.44 13.24 13.22
CA THR A 13 -2.95 11.87 13.03
C THR A 13 -2.97 11.42 11.57
N ALA A 14 -3.97 11.86 10.78
CA ALA A 14 -4.07 11.47 9.38
C ALA A 14 -3.16 12.29 8.45
N ALA A 15 -2.84 13.55 8.80
CA ALA A 15 -2.08 14.44 7.93
C ALA A 15 -0.70 13.85 7.55
N PRO A 16 0.15 13.37 8.50
CA PRO A 16 1.43 12.76 8.14
C PRO A 16 1.29 11.44 7.35
N LEU A 17 0.19 10.70 7.54
CA LEU A 17 -0.10 9.48 6.78
C LEU A 17 -0.53 9.77 5.34
N LEU A 18 -1.12 10.93 5.10
CA LEU A 18 -1.63 11.35 3.79
C LEU A 18 -0.63 12.21 2.99
N THR A 19 0.34 12.82 3.65
CA THR A 19 1.36 13.69 3.03
C THR A 19 2.77 13.13 3.09
N GLY A 20 2.99 12.04 3.83
CA GLY A 20 4.29 11.38 3.93
C GLY A 20 4.66 10.63 2.64
N PRO A 21 5.96 10.43 2.38
CA PRO A 21 6.39 9.67 1.21
C PRO A 21 5.92 8.21 1.30
N ILE A 22 5.61 7.63 0.15
CA ILE A 22 5.31 6.20 0.02
C ILE A 22 6.60 5.44 -0.22
N PHE A 23 6.85 4.40 0.58
CA PHE A 23 7.93 3.46 0.32
C PHE A 23 7.46 2.39 -0.66
N LEU A 24 8.08 2.30 -1.84
CA LEU A 24 7.79 1.28 -2.86
C LEU A 24 9.01 0.37 -3.03
N GLU A 25 8.82 -0.93 -2.79
CA GLU A 25 9.88 -1.93 -2.87
C GLU A 25 9.31 -3.29 -3.27
N GLY A 26 10.11 -4.17 -3.87
CA GLY A 26 9.54 -5.38 -4.41
C GLY A 26 10.45 -6.14 -5.36
N ASP A 27 9.92 -7.23 -5.87
CA ASP A 27 10.48 -7.94 -7.02
C ASP A 27 9.46 -8.22 -8.12
N ALA A 28 8.25 -7.66 -7.99
CA ALA A 28 7.29 -7.56 -9.08
C ALA A 28 7.52 -6.26 -9.86
N GLU A 29 8.49 -6.28 -10.78
CA GLU A 29 8.93 -5.08 -11.51
C GLU A 29 7.80 -4.42 -12.31
N GLU A 30 6.98 -5.20 -13.02
CA GLU A 30 5.84 -4.66 -13.79
C GLU A 30 4.86 -3.89 -12.87
N LEU A 31 4.62 -4.43 -11.67
CA LEU A 31 3.79 -3.79 -10.66
C LEU A 31 4.45 -2.55 -10.06
N LEU A 32 5.76 -2.61 -9.78
CA LEU A 32 6.52 -1.47 -9.26
C LEU A 32 6.53 -0.31 -10.26
N GLU A 33 6.79 -0.56 -11.54
CA GLU A 33 6.76 0.45 -12.60
C GLU A 33 5.40 1.15 -12.65
N LEU A 34 4.32 0.37 -12.60
CA LEU A 34 2.95 0.90 -12.60
C LEU A 34 2.66 1.76 -11.37
N LEU A 35 3.03 1.28 -10.17
CA LEU A 35 2.82 2.01 -8.92
C LEU A 35 3.61 3.32 -8.91
N ARG A 36 4.86 3.29 -9.40
CA ARG A 36 5.71 4.49 -9.55
C ARG A 36 5.11 5.47 -10.54
N ALA A 37 4.64 5.01 -11.70
CA ALA A 37 4.00 5.86 -12.70
C ALA A 37 2.70 6.51 -12.16
N GLY A 38 1.89 5.74 -11.43
CA GLY A 38 0.66 6.24 -10.80
C GLY A 38 0.94 7.26 -9.70
N ALA A 39 1.96 7.03 -8.88
CA ALA A 39 2.40 7.97 -7.85
C ALA A 39 2.93 9.27 -8.48
N PHE A 40 3.76 9.17 -9.52
CA PHE A 40 4.28 10.31 -10.26
C PHE A 40 3.16 11.16 -10.88
N ALA A 41 2.19 10.52 -11.56
CA ALA A 41 1.04 11.21 -12.14
C ALA A 41 0.13 11.88 -11.09
N SER A 42 0.23 11.46 -9.83
CA SER A 42 -0.52 12.00 -8.71
C SER A 42 0.31 12.94 -7.83
N GLU A 43 1.54 13.26 -8.23
CA GLU A 43 2.49 14.10 -7.50
C GLU A 43 2.80 13.58 -6.07
N ILE A 44 2.75 12.25 -5.89
CA ILE A 44 3.05 11.60 -4.62
C ILE A 44 4.54 11.28 -4.54
N ALA A 45 5.20 11.75 -3.47
CA ALA A 45 6.60 11.42 -3.22
C ALA A 45 6.77 9.92 -2.96
N VAL A 46 7.68 9.28 -3.71
CA VAL A 46 8.04 7.87 -3.57
C VAL A 46 9.49 7.75 -3.13
N THR A 47 9.76 6.82 -2.22
CA THR A 47 11.10 6.41 -1.81
C THR A 47 11.26 4.90 -1.96
N SER A 48 12.52 4.45 -2.07
CA SER A 48 12.92 3.05 -2.22
C SER A 48 14.25 2.81 -1.51
N SER A 49 14.64 1.55 -1.30
CA SER A 49 15.92 1.23 -0.63
C SER A 49 17.14 1.81 -1.36
N GLU A 50 17.07 1.93 -2.68
CA GLU A 50 18.12 2.57 -3.51
C GLU A 50 18.23 4.08 -3.25
N SER A 51 17.11 4.72 -2.92
CA SER A 51 17.02 6.16 -2.64
C SER A 51 17.26 6.49 -1.16
N ALA A 52 17.14 5.49 -0.28
CA ALA A 52 17.17 5.64 1.17
C ALA A 52 18.57 5.71 1.80
N GLY A 53 19.63 5.61 0.98
CA GLY A 53 21.03 5.77 1.41
C GLY A 53 21.38 7.13 2.00
N VAL A 54 20.47 8.11 1.92
CA VAL A 54 20.55 9.39 2.62
C VAL A 54 19.56 9.33 3.76
N SER A 55 20.06 9.13 4.99
CA SER A 55 19.31 9.12 6.26
C SER A 55 17.98 9.86 6.15
N SER A 56 16.88 9.10 6.09
CA SER A 56 15.57 9.70 5.94
C SER A 56 15.22 10.47 7.23
N GLU A 57 15.34 11.79 7.16
CA GLU A 57 14.77 12.70 8.17
C GLU A 57 13.24 12.53 8.29
N ASN A 58 12.60 11.78 7.37
CA ASN A 58 11.17 11.60 7.31
C ASN A 58 10.78 10.15 6.95
N PRO A 59 10.69 9.24 7.95
CA PRO A 59 10.40 7.83 7.69
C PRO A 59 9.04 7.66 6.99
N ALA A 60 8.94 6.66 6.12
CA ALA A 60 7.75 6.46 5.30
C ALA A 60 6.54 6.03 6.14
N SER A 61 5.42 6.73 5.94
CA SER A 61 4.14 6.48 6.60
C SER A 61 3.31 5.38 5.92
N ILE A 62 3.55 5.13 4.64
CA ILE A 62 2.92 4.09 3.85
C ILE A 62 4.01 3.29 3.17
N VAL A 63 3.92 1.97 3.26
CA VAL A 63 4.81 1.02 2.61
C VAL A 63 3.98 0.13 1.71
N ILE A 64 4.36 0.02 0.44
CA ILE A 64 3.77 -0.93 -0.49
C ILE A 64 4.87 -1.86 -0.99
N LEU A 65 4.73 -3.15 -0.67
CA LEU A 65 5.61 -4.21 -1.14
C LEU A 65 4.98 -4.94 -2.32
N ALA A 66 5.61 -4.84 -3.49
CA ALA A 66 5.18 -5.52 -4.71
C ALA A 66 5.93 -6.85 -4.87
N ILE A 67 5.27 -7.97 -4.65
CA ILE A 67 5.92 -9.29 -4.53
C ILE A 67 5.46 -10.21 -5.66
N GLU A 68 6.41 -10.80 -6.38
CA GLU A 68 6.07 -11.93 -7.25
C GLU A 68 5.82 -13.20 -6.44
N SER A 69 4.72 -13.89 -6.75
CA SER A 69 4.44 -15.24 -6.27
C SER A 69 5.20 -16.22 -7.13
N ASP A 70 6.25 -16.82 -6.54
CA ASP A 70 7.05 -17.87 -7.15
C ASP A 70 6.41 -19.28 -6.99
N GLY A 71 5.26 -19.37 -6.29
CA GLY A 71 4.54 -20.61 -5.98
C GLY A 71 5.30 -21.59 -5.06
N ARG A 72 6.56 -21.33 -4.72
CA ARG A 72 7.46 -22.21 -3.95
C ARG A 72 7.74 -21.67 -2.55
N ARG A 73 7.68 -20.35 -2.38
CA ARG A 73 7.91 -19.63 -1.12
C ARG A 73 6.64 -18.89 -0.73
N SER A 74 6.38 -18.83 0.57
CA SER A 74 5.29 -18.04 1.11
C SER A 74 5.53 -16.55 0.85
N SER A 75 4.61 -15.88 0.16
CA SER A 75 4.64 -14.43 -0.07
C SER A 75 4.63 -13.64 1.24
N ILE A 76 4.00 -14.18 2.29
CA ILE A 76 4.01 -13.60 3.65
C ILE A 76 5.42 -13.62 4.24
N ARG A 77 6.12 -14.76 4.14
CA ARG A 77 7.50 -14.87 4.64
C ARG A 77 8.44 -13.94 3.88
N LYS A 78 8.23 -13.80 2.57
CA LYS A 78 8.98 -12.90 1.70
C LYS A 78 8.74 -11.43 2.09
N ALA A 79 7.48 -11.04 2.27
CA ALA A 79 7.11 -9.71 2.76
C ALA A 79 7.73 -9.41 4.13
N SER A 80 7.65 -10.33 5.09
CA SER A 80 8.25 -10.15 6.42
C SER A 80 9.76 -9.86 6.32
N LYS A 81 10.49 -10.62 5.51
CA LYS A 81 11.94 -10.40 5.31
C LYS A 81 12.24 -9.03 4.70
N MET A 82 11.44 -8.60 3.73
CA MET A 82 11.60 -7.29 3.10
C MET A 82 11.32 -6.17 4.09
N LEU A 83 10.23 -6.28 4.88
CA LEU A 83 9.90 -5.32 5.94
C LEU A 83 10.98 -5.23 7.01
N ASP A 84 11.57 -6.37 7.40
CA ASP A 84 12.68 -6.39 8.36
C ASP A 84 13.91 -5.67 7.83
N ALA A 85 14.20 -5.77 6.52
CA ALA A 85 15.32 -5.10 5.88
C ALA A 85 15.17 -3.57 5.87
N ILE A 86 13.94 -3.07 5.66
CA ILE A 86 13.66 -1.63 5.55
C ILE A 86 13.17 -1.01 6.87
N LYS A 87 13.21 -1.75 7.98
CA LYS A 87 12.60 -1.35 9.26
C LYS A 87 13.05 0.02 9.78
N ARG A 88 14.26 0.47 9.42
CA ARG A 88 14.81 1.77 9.84
C ARG A 88 14.26 2.96 9.03
N GLU A 89 13.69 2.69 7.87
CA GLU A 89 13.20 3.69 6.91
C GLU A 89 11.69 3.87 6.99
N VAL A 90 11.04 3.02 7.78
CA VAL A 90 9.59 2.90 7.90
C VAL A 90 9.14 3.41 9.27
N ALA A 91 8.12 4.26 9.31
CA ALA A 91 7.56 4.74 10.56
C ALA A 91 7.00 3.57 11.39
N PRO A 92 7.06 3.63 12.74
CA PRO A 92 6.53 2.56 13.59
C PRO A 92 5.06 2.22 13.31
N ASP A 93 4.25 3.25 13.07
CA ASP A 93 2.82 3.22 12.78
C ASP A 93 2.51 3.21 11.27
N ALA A 94 3.52 2.94 10.43
CA ALA A 94 3.33 2.90 9.00
C ALA A 94 2.29 1.85 8.57
N ILE A 95 1.49 2.22 7.58
CA ILE A 95 0.55 1.32 6.92
C ILE A 95 1.35 0.47 5.94
N ARG A 96 1.40 -0.85 6.17
CA ARG A 96 2.16 -1.78 5.31
C ARG A 96 1.19 -2.59 4.47
N ILE A 97 1.30 -2.43 3.16
CA ILE A 97 0.47 -3.10 2.16
C ILE A 97 1.40 -4.01 1.35
N VAL A 98 1.00 -5.26 1.16
CA VAL A 98 1.70 -6.22 0.33
C VAL A 98 0.79 -6.54 -0.85
N VAL A 99 1.27 -6.30 -2.05
CA VAL A 99 0.58 -6.63 -3.29
C VAL A 99 1.35 -7.78 -3.92
N VAL A 100 0.72 -8.95 -3.98
CA VAL A 100 1.29 -10.16 -4.54
C VAL A 100 0.82 -10.30 -5.99
N GLN A 101 1.75 -10.36 -6.93
CA GLN A 101 1.51 -10.62 -8.34
C GLN A 101 1.87 -12.08 -8.65
N SER A 102 0.93 -12.86 -9.20
CA SER A 102 1.26 -14.19 -9.71
C SER A 102 2.12 -14.08 -10.97
N GLY A 103 3.09 -14.97 -11.17
CA GLY A 103 3.94 -14.95 -12.37
C GLY A 103 3.20 -15.14 -13.72
N ARG A 104 1.89 -15.47 -13.69
CA ARG A 104 1.01 -15.55 -14.86
C ARG A 104 0.17 -14.29 -15.08
N SER A 105 0.12 -13.40 -14.09
CA SER A 105 -0.65 -12.16 -14.18
C SER A 105 0.14 -11.08 -14.88
N ARG A 106 -0.50 -10.43 -15.86
CA ARG A 106 0.00 -9.20 -16.49
C ARG A 106 -0.91 -8.06 -16.11
N ILE A 107 -0.36 -6.93 -15.74
CA ILE A 107 -1.12 -5.74 -15.31
C ILE A 107 -1.37 -4.81 -16.51
N ALA A 108 -1.65 -5.44 -17.67
CA ALA A 108 -1.78 -4.76 -18.95
C ALA A 108 -3.13 -4.06 -19.20
N PRO A 109 -4.29 -4.50 -18.66
CA PRO A 109 -5.54 -3.75 -18.85
C PRO A 109 -5.59 -2.55 -17.90
N ALA A 110 -5.76 -1.34 -18.44
CA ALA A 110 -5.99 -0.09 -17.68
C ALA A 110 -7.10 -0.24 -16.60
N ARG A 111 -8.07 -1.12 -16.84
CA ARG A 111 -9.12 -1.48 -15.89
C ARG A 111 -8.58 -2.16 -14.63
N LEU A 112 -7.62 -3.08 -14.74
CA LEU A 112 -6.99 -3.73 -13.59
C LEU A 112 -6.14 -2.74 -12.79
N GLN A 113 -5.44 -1.84 -13.47
CA GLN A 113 -4.66 -0.77 -12.81
C GLN A 113 -5.57 0.11 -11.94
N ARG A 114 -6.73 0.51 -12.48
CA ARG A 114 -7.71 1.31 -11.71
C ARG A 114 -8.31 0.55 -10.54
N LEU A 115 -8.56 -0.76 -10.70
CA LEU A 115 -9.06 -1.59 -9.61
C LEU A 115 -8.01 -1.74 -8.50
N LEU A 116 -6.74 -1.97 -8.88
CA LEU A 116 -5.62 -2.08 -7.96
C LEU A 116 -5.44 -0.77 -7.16
N ALA A 117 -5.42 0.38 -7.84
CA ALA A 117 -5.31 1.68 -7.20
C ALA A 117 -6.45 1.93 -6.19
N ASN A 118 -7.69 1.61 -6.57
CA ASN A 118 -8.84 1.74 -5.68
C ASN A 118 -8.73 0.83 -4.45
N GLU A 119 -8.25 -0.41 -4.61
CA GLU A 119 -8.12 -1.35 -3.50
C GLU A 119 -6.97 -0.95 -2.57
N ILE A 120 -5.84 -0.46 -3.09
CA ILE A 120 -4.76 0.10 -2.26
C ILE A 120 -5.27 1.28 -1.43
N LEU A 121 -5.99 2.22 -2.05
CA LEU A 121 -6.59 3.37 -1.35
C LEU A 121 -7.61 2.93 -0.29
N PHE A 122 -8.39 1.90 -0.59
CA PHE A 122 -9.33 1.30 0.37
C PHE A 122 -8.58 0.74 1.59
N GLU A 123 -7.52 -0.04 1.38
CA GLU A 123 -6.73 -0.62 2.47
C GLU A 123 -6.02 0.46 3.31
N VAL A 124 -5.48 1.52 2.69
CA VAL A 124 -4.96 2.70 3.40
C VAL A 124 -6.06 3.35 4.25
N THR A 125 -7.24 3.58 3.68
CA THR A 125 -8.38 4.18 4.39
C THR A 125 -8.83 3.33 5.58
N MET A 126 -8.84 2.01 5.41
CA MET A 126 -9.21 1.05 6.45
C MET A 126 -8.17 0.90 7.55
N ALA A 127 -6.89 1.15 7.25
CA ALA A 127 -5.81 1.17 8.22
C ALA A 127 -5.85 2.41 9.12
N ILE A 128 -6.47 3.51 8.67
CA ILE A 128 -6.64 4.74 9.46
C ILE A 128 -7.89 4.62 10.35
N PRO A 129 -7.76 4.47 11.69
CA PRO A 129 -8.91 4.22 12.58
C PRO A 129 -9.95 5.34 12.56
N ALA A 130 -9.51 6.56 12.22
CA ALA A 130 -10.34 7.74 12.07
C ALA A 130 -11.36 7.62 10.93
N LEU A 131 -10.94 7.02 9.82
CA LEU A 131 -11.71 6.91 8.58
C LEU A 131 -12.54 5.62 8.57
N ARG A 132 -12.03 4.56 9.21
CA ARG A 132 -12.69 3.25 9.34
C ARG A 132 -14.13 3.29 9.87
N LYS A 133 -14.47 4.25 10.73
CA LYS A 133 -15.84 4.36 11.31
C LYS A 133 -16.95 4.62 10.30
N ARG A 134 -16.62 5.08 9.09
CA ARG A 134 -17.59 5.36 8.02
C ARG A 134 -17.70 4.23 6.99
N ALA A 135 -16.75 3.28 6.99
CA ALA A 135 -16.57 2.26 5.95
C ALA A 135 -16.50 0.85 6.57
N SER A 136 -17.44 0.50 7.45
CA SER A 136 -17.36 -0.75 8.22
C SER A 136 -17.60 -2.01 7.38
N TRP A 137 -18.17 -1.89 6.18
CA TRP A 137 -18.51 -3.01 5.30
C TRP A 137 -18.09 -2.71 3.85
N ARG A 138 -17.42 -3.68 3.21
CA ARG A 138 -17.17 -3.64 1.76
C ARG A 138 -18.51 -3.63 1.02
N SER A 139 -18.72 -2.62 0.20
CA SER A 139 -19.79 -2.55 -0.78
C SER A 139 -19.70 -3.72 -1.77
N PHE A 140 -20.82 -4.05 -2.41
CA PHE A 140 -20.84 -5.11 -3.43
C PHE A 140 -19.83 -4.84 -4.55
N ARG A 141 -19.67 -3.57 -4.94
CA ARG A 141 -18.71 -3.13 -5.97
C ARG A 141 -17.25 -3.36 -5.56
N GLU A 142 -16.90 -3.09 -4.31
CA GLU A 142 -15.56 -3.35 -3.77
C GLU A 142 -15.27 -4.85 -3.71
N ARG A 143 -16.24 -5.67 -3.31
CA ARG A 143 -16.09 -7.15 -3.32
C ARG A 143 -15.84 -7.70 -4.71
N VAL A 144 -16.60 -7.21 -5.70
CA VAL A 144 -16.40 -7.59 -7.11
C VAL A 144 -15.04 -7.12 -7.63
N GLY A 145 -14.61 -5.92 -7.24
CA GLY A 145 -13.29 -5.39 -7.58
C GLY A 145 -12.16 -6.28 -7.07
N LEU A 146 -12.21 -6.65 -5.78
CA LEU A 146 -11.22 -7.56 -5.20
C LEU A 146 -11.25 -8.95 -5.83
N ALA A 147 -12.43 -9.53 -6.07
CA ALA A 147 -12.54 -10.82 -6.74
C ALA A 147 -11.98 -10.78 -8.17
N THR A 148 -12.12 -9.65 -8.86
CA THR A 148 -11.52 -9.44 -10.20
C THR A 148 -10.00 -9.37 -10.13
N LEU A 149 -9.44 -8.73 -9.11
CA LEU A 149 -8.00 -8.69 -8.89
C LEU A 149 -7.45 -10.08 -8.56
N ASP A 150 -8.12 -10.81 -7.67
CA ASP A 150 -7.72 -12.18 -7.28
C ASP A 150 -7.78 -13.15 -8.47
N ALA A 151 -8.86 -13.07 -9.29
CA ALA A 151 -8.96 -13.83 -10.53
C ALA A 151 -7.89 -13.44 -11.57
N ALA A 152 -7.46 -12.17 -11.56
CA ALA A 152 -6.33 -11.70 -12.35
C ALA A 152 -4.97 -12.06 -11.75
N GLY A 153 -4.93 -12.76 -10.62
CA GLY A 153 -3.70 -13.20 -9.95
C GLY A 153 -3.01 -12.11 -9.13
N LEU A 154 -3.75 -11.06 -8.73
CA LEU A 154 -3.29 -9.99 -7.86
C LEU A 154 -3.95 -10.12 -6.49
N GLN A 155 -3.15 -10.28 -5.44
CA GLN A 155 -3.65 -10.37 -4.06
C GLN A 155 -3.12 -9.20 -3.24
N ILE A 156 -4.01 -8.50 -2.54
CA ILE A 156 -3.64 -7.39 -1.69
C ILE A 156 -3.83 -7.82 -0.24
N LEU A 157 -2.76 -7.71 0.54
CA LEU A 157 -2.70 -8.11 1.92
C LEU A 157 -2.24 -6.90 2.74
N ARG A 158 -2.91 -6.64 3.85
CA ARG A 158 -2.40 -5.69 4.84
C ARG A 158 -1.51 -6.43 5.83
N PHE A 159 -0.32 -5.89 6.07
CA PHE A 159 0.66 -6.46 6.99
C PHE A 159 0.75 -5.59 8.24
N GLY A 160 0.43 -6.13 9.41
CA GLY A 160 0.40 -5.36 10.66
C GLY A 160 -0.46 -6.00 11.72
#